data_AF-A0A1V5HKY8-F1
#
_entry.id   AF-A0A1V5HKY8-F1
#
_cell.length_a   1.000
_cell.length_b   1.000
_cell.length_c   1.000
_cell.angle_alpha   90.00
_cell.angle_beta   90.00
_cell.angle_gamma   90.00
#
_symmetry.space_group_name_H-M   'P 1'
#
loop_
_entity.id
_entity.type
_entity.pdbx_description
1 polymer ?
#
loop_
_entity_poly.entity_id
_entity_poly.type
_entity_poly.pdbx_seq_one_letter_code
_entity_poly.pdbx_strand_id
1 'polypeptide(L)'
;MRYKRCNDENYERNCPVMDIHDRLNECYFHIFEMSQFYHIPAFFRYSLNAFLSSIQSLKYLIKSKANEDSFVNDIFHKCFDNFDEDRLFIKRMFDSRNEVVHEHNLRLSSTAIVGLYRDKSHKMGISFPATDVFENSALILKRMIPVFVGQLGFLDERHSAIGEEIGVEREWIVDSISKNEILSECLVAFDYMSSVVGEIHHIYKKDLVVSTIDETALLKCKVITESDLDPSLPKQWGWVD
;
A
#
# COMPACT_ATOMS: atom_id res chain seq x y z
N MET A 1 -4.47 -21.49 27.92
CA MET A 1 -3.19 -22.18 27.58
C MET A 1 -2.49 -21.28 26.57
N ARG A 2 -1.23 -20.84 26.77
CA ARG A 2 -0.51 -20.01 25.78
C ARG A 2 0.12 -20.93 24.74
N TYR A 3 -0.19 -20.76 23.46
CA TYR A 3 0.44 -21.54 22.40
C TYR A 3 1.88 -21.04 22.14
N LYS A 4 2.66 -21.85 21.43
CA LYS A 4 4.01 -21.42 21.01
C LYS A 4 3.87 -20.44 19.85
N ARG A 5 4.57 -19.31 19.93
CA ARG A 5 4.61 -18.29 18.86
C ARG A 5 5.34 -18.81 17.62
N CYS A 6 4.80 -18.47 16.47
CA CYS A 6 5.35 -18.67 15.13
C CYS A 6 5.50 -17.29 14.49
N ASN A 7 6.74 -16.84 14.25
CA ASN A 7 7.05 -15.52 13.74
C ASN A 7 8.15 -15.58 12.67
N ASP A 8 8.44 -14.44 12.04
CA ASP A 8 9.42 -14.31 10.95
C ASP A 8 10.82 -14.82 11.32
N GLU A 9 11.20 -14.79 12.60
CA GLU A 9 12.53 -15.24 13.06
C GLU A 9 12.63 -16.76 13.27
N ASN A 10 11.50 -17.47 13.39
CA ASN A 10 11.50 -18.86 13.83
C ASN A 10 10.61 -19.81 13.01
N TYR A 11 9.88 -19.30 12.02
CA TYR A 11 8.90 -20.07 11.28
C TYR A 11 9.51 -21.24 10.50
N GLU A 12 10.70 -21.08 9.92
CA GLU A 12 11.43 -22.15 9.20
C GLU A 12 11.62 -23.43 10.03
N ARG A 13 11.71 -23.32 11.36
CA ARG A 13 11.99 -24.46 12.25
C ARG A 13 10.74 -25.06 12.86
N ASN A 14 9.63 -24.32 12.89
CA ASN A 14 8.51 -24.60 13.80
C ASN A 14 7.13 -24.33 13.21
N CYS A 15 7.03 -23.86 11.97
CA CYS A 15 5.76 -23.57 11.32
C CYS A 15 5.14 -24.86 10.75
N PRO A 16 3.88 -25.18 11.09
CA PRO A 16 3.19 -26.37 10.59
C PRO A 16 2.74 -26.21 9.13
N VAL A 17 2.71 -24.98 8.62
CA VAL A 17 2.26 -24.61 7.27
C VAL A 17 3.24 -23.59 6.65
N MET A 18 4.52 -23.98 6.61
CA MET A 18 5.63 -23.09 6.22
C MET A 18 5.38 -22.36 4.91
N ASP A 19 4.95 -23.05 3.85
CA ASP A 19 4.73 -22.44 2.53
C ASP A 19 3.61 -21.38 2.55
N ILE A 20 2.59 -21.57 3.40
CA ILE A 20 1.49 -20.60 3.58
C ILE A 20 2.01 -19.37 4.34
N HIS A 21 2.81 -19.58 5.40
CA HIS A 21 3.40 -18.47 6.15
C HIS A 21 4.37 -17.67 5.29
N ASP A 22 5.26 -18.34 4.57
CA ASP A 22 6.24 -17.71 3.69
C ASP A 22 5.56 -16.82 2.64
N ARG A 23 4.50 -17.35 2.01
CA ARG A 23 3.72 -16.59 1.03
C ARG A 23 2.96 -15.41 1.65
N LEU A 24 2.54 -15.51 2.91
CA LEU A 24 1.95 -14.38 3.64
C LEU A 24 2.98 -13.27 3.87
N ASN A 25 4.21 -13.63 4.25
CA ASN A 25 5.30 -12.67 4.44
C ASN A 25 5.70 -11.99 3.13
N GLU A 26 5.66 -12.71 2.01
CA GLU A 26 5.85 -12.13 0.67
C GLU A 26 4.75 -11.11 0.32
N CYS A 27 3.49 -11.36 0.72
CA CYS A 27 2.41 -10.37 0.56
C CYS A 27 2.70 -9.09 1.36
N TYR A 28 3.13 -9.23 2.62
CA TYR A 28 3.52 -8.08 3.45
C TYR A 28 4.65 -7.27 2.80
N PHE A 29 5.68 -7.96 2.30
CA PHE A 29 6.81 -7.34 1.64
C PHE A 29 6.38 -6.47 0.45
N HIS A 30 5.48 -6.95 -0.40
CA HIS A 30 5.01 -6.16 -1.55
C HIS A 30 4.15 -4.95 -1.15
N ILE A 31 3.39 -5.02 -0.05
CA ILE A 31 2.71 -3.82 0.49
C ILE A 31 3.74 -2.79 0.96
N PHE A 32 4.77 -3.25 1.67
CA PHE A 32 5.87 -2.38 2.05
C PHE A 32 6.54 -1.74 0.82
N GLU A 33 6.89 -2.51 -0.21
CA GLU A 33 7.45 -1.96 -1.46
C GLU A 33 6.52 -0.94 -2.14
N MET A 34 5.21 -1.21 -2.20
CA MET A 34 4.23 -0.25 -2.71
C MET A 34 4.27 1.07 -1.93
N SER A 35 4.40 1.02 -0.60
CA SER A 35 4.50 2.23 0.22
C SER A 35 5.80 3.01 -0.03
N GLN A 36 6.93 2.31 -0.23
CA GLN A 36 8.23 2.94 -0.50
C GLN A 36 8.27 3.59 -1.88
N PHE A 37 7.64 2.95 -2.86
CA PHE A 37 7.63 3.40 -4.26
C PHE A 37 6.36 4.10 -4.68
N TYR A 38 5.53 4.55 -3.73
CA TYR A 38 4.21 5.11 -3.97
C TYR A 38 4.20 6.26 -5.00
N HIS A 39 5.26 7.07 -4.98
CA HIS A 39 5.47 8.22 -5.86
C HIS A 39 6.28 7.92 -7.14
N ILE A 40 6.63 6.66 -7.38
CA ILE A 40 7.31 6.15 -8.58
C ILE A 40 6.38 5.18 -9.31
N PRO A 41 5.53 5.66 -10.24
CA PRO A 41 4.41 4.91 -10.81
C PRO A 41 4.74 3.50 -11.34
N ALA A 42 5.87 3.36 -12.04
CA ALA A 42 6.29 2.07 -12.57
C ALA A 42 6.58 1.05 -11.47
N PHE A 43 7.33 1.44 -10.44
CA PHE A 43 7.71 0.56 -9.33
C PHE A 43 6.54 0.26 -8.40
N PHE A 44 5.67 1.26 -8.15
CA PHE A 44 4.39 1.01 -7.46
C PHE A 44 3.58 -0.06 -8.20
N ARG A 45 3.39 0.10 -9.52
CA ARG A 45 2.63 -0.84 -10.34
C ARG A 45 3.25 -2.25 -10.37
N TYR A 46 4.57 -2.37 -10.39
CA TYR A 46 5.23 -3.69 -10.32
C TYR A 46 4.98 -4.36 -8.98
N SER A 47 5.14 -3.62 -7.88
CA SER A 47 4.90 -4.10 -6.52
C SER A 47 3.43 -4.52 -6.32
N LEU A 48 2.48 -3.73 -6.85
CA LEU A 48 1.06 -4.07 -6.85
C LEU A 48 0.76 -5.38 -7.60
N ASN A 49 1.32 -5.56 -8.80
CA ASN A 49 1.13 -6.80 -9.55
C ASN A 49 1.74 -8.02 -8.82
N ALA A 50 2.89 -7.83 -8.17
CA ALA A 50 3.53 -8.86 -7.37
C ALA A 50 2.66 -9.21 -6.15
N PHE A 51 2.11 -8.22 -5.45
CA PHE A 51 1.15 -8.42 -4.36
C PHE A 51 -0.08 -9.23 -4.81
N LEU A 52 -0.76 -8.81 -5.89
CA LEU A 52 -1.95 -9.50 -6.42
C LEU A 52 -1.64 -10.96 -6.78
N SER A 53 -0.46 -11.22 -7.35
CA SER A 53 -0.01 -12.57 -7.67
C SER A 53 0.26 -13.40 -6.40
N SER A 54 0.91 -12.81 -5.40
CA SER A 54 1.26 -13.47 -4.14
C SER A 54 0.03 -13.78 -3.28
N ILE A 55 -0.91 -12.85 -3.16
CA ILE A 55 -2.11 -13.05 -2.33
C ILE A 55 -3.05 -14.11 -2.94
N GLN A 56 -3.12 -14.18 -4.27
CA GLN A 56 -3.80 -15.26 -4.95
C GLN A 56 -3.10 -16.60 -4.72
N SER A 57 -1.78 -16.64 -4.86
CA SER A 57 -0.99 -17.85 -4.61
C SER A 57 -1.19 -18.35 -3.18
N LEU A 58 -1.30 -17.44 -2.21
CA LEU A 58 -1.64 -17.76 -0.83
C LEU A 58 -2.99 -18.47 -0.71
N LYS A 59 -4.04 -17.94 -1.35
CA LYS A 59 -5.36 -18.59 -1.39
C LYS A 59 -5.27 -20.00 -1.97
N TYR A 60 -4.49 -20.21 -3.04
CA TYR A 60 -4.31 -21.54 -3.63
C TYR A 60 -3.55 -22.50 -2.74
N LEU A 61 -2.50 -22.05 -2.03
CA LEU A 61 -1.79 -22.88 -1.04
C LEU A 61 -2.73 -23.31 0.09
N ILE A 62 -3.54 -22.39 0.60
CA ILE A 62 -4.56 -22.72 1.61
C ILE A 62 -5.56 -23.73 1.04
N LYS A 63 -6.03 -23.56 -0.22
CA LYS A 63 -6.94 -24.53 -0.84
C LYS A 63 -6.30 -25.90 -1.01
N SER A 64 -5.03 -25.96 -1.40
CA SER A 64 -4.28 -27.22 -1.47
C SER A 64 -4.26 -27.91 -0.10
N LYS A 65 -3.96 -27.15 0.96
CA LYS A 65 -3.94 -27.68 2.34
C LYS A 65 -5.32 -28.13 2.82
N ALA A 66 -6.37 -27.38 2.48
CA ALA A 66 -7.75 -27.74 2.76
C ALA A 66 -8.15 -29.10 2.14
N ASN A 67 -7.62 -29.45 0.97
CA ASN A 67 -7.90 -30.76 0.37
C ASN A 67 -7.26 -31.94 1.15
N GLU A 68 -6.25 -31.66 2.00
CA GLU A 68 -5.55 -32.66 2.81
C GLU A 68 -6.05 -32.72 4.27
N ASP A 69 -6.59 -31.62 4.79
CA ASP A 69 -6.93 -31.43 6.20
C ASP A 69 -8.36 -30.88 6.34
N SER A 70 -9.26 -31.67 6.92
CA SER A 70 -10.67 -31.31 7.06
C SER A 70 -10.90 -30.05 7.89
N PHE A 71 -10.07 -29.79 8.91
CA PHE A 71 -10.21 -28.59 9.73
C PHE A 71 -9.81 -27.34 8.93
N VAL A 72 -8.78 -27.45 8.10
CA VAL A 72 -8.40 -26.36 7.18
C VAL A 72 -9.47 -26.18 6.10
N ASN A 73 -10.12 -27.26 5.65
CA ASN A 73 -11.23 -27.19 4.71
C ASN A 73 -12.43 -26.42 5.28
N ASP A 74 -12.78 -26.64 6.55
CA ASP A 74 -13.84 -25.90 7.23
C ASP A 74 -13.55 -24.39 7.28
N ILE A 75 -12.30 -24.02 7.60
CA ILE A 75 -11.85 -22.61 7.55
C ILE A 75 -11.96 -22.07 6.12
N PHE A 76 -11.48 -22.82 5.13
CA PHE A 76 -11.52 -22.38 3.74
C PHE A 76 -12.94 -22.07 3.28
N HIS A 77 -13.89 -22.97 3.52
CA HIS A 77 -15.29 -22.75 3.13
C HIS A 77 -15.94 -21.59 3.91
N LYS A 78 -15.68 -21.49 5.21
CA LYS A 78 -16.14 -20.37 6.05
C LYS A 78 -15.66 -19.01 5.50
N CYS A 79 -14.43 -18.95 5.00
CA CYS A 79 -13.80 -17.71 4.57
C CYS A 79 -14.07 -17.36 3.10
N PHE A 80 -14.01 -18.34 2.18
CA PHE A 80 -13.92 -18.06 0.75
C PHE A 80 -15.18 -18.42 -0.05
N ASP A 81 -16.16 -19.13 0.51
CA ASP A 81 -17.38 -19.50 -0.24
C ASP A 81 -18.39 -18.35 -0.36
N ASN A 82 -18.44 -17.49 0.66
CA ASN A 82 -19.43 -16.42 0.75
C ASN A 82 -18.75 -15.10 1.13
N PHE A 83 -18.53 -14.26 0.12
CA PHE A 83 -18.19 -12.86 0.33
C PHE A 83 -19.48 -12.04 0.37
N ASP A 84 -19.62 -11.21 1.40
CA ASP A 84 -20.64 -10.16 1.43
C ASP A 84 -20.25 -9.01 0.47
N GLU A 85 -21.15 -8.03 0.30
CA GLU A 85 -20.88 -6.87 -0.56
C GLU A 85 -19.65 -6.09 -0.09
N ASP A 86 -19.46 -5.98 1.23
CA ASP A 86 -18.36 -5.25 1.85
C ASP A 86 -16.99 -5.89 1.60
N ARG A 87 -16.93 -7.20 1.31
CA ARG A 87 -15.68 -7.93 1.03
C ARG A 87 -15.55 -8.39 -0.41
N LEU A 88 -16.42 -7.90 -1.30
CA LEU A 88 -16.39 -8.30 -2.70
C LEU A 88 -15.08 -7.87 -3.39
N PHE A 89 -14.46 -6.77 -2.97
CA PHE A 89 -13.17 -6.34 -3.50
C PHE A 89 -12.04 -7.33 -3.17
N ILE A 90 -12.07 -7.96 -1.99
CA ILE A 90 -11.10 -9.00 -1.59
C ILE A 90 -11.21 -10.19 -2.54
N LYS A 91 -12.43 -10.61 -2.86
CA LYS A 91 -12.68 -11.65 -3.86
C LYS A 91 -12.08 -11.25 -5.22
N ARG A 92 -12.31 -10.01 -5.67
CA ARG A 92 -11.77 -9.50 -6.94
C ARG A 92 -10.24 -9.49 -6.96
N MET A 93 -9.58 -9.12 -5.85
CA MET A 93 -8.12 -9.24 -5.72
C MET A 93 -7.64 -10.68 -5.85
N PHE A 94 -8.35 -11.65 -5.27
CA PHE A 94 -7.99 -13.06 -5.41
C PHE A 94 -8.23 -13.61 -6.81
N ASP A 95 -9.17 -13.02 -7.55
CA ASP A 95 -9.56 -13.47 -8.88
C ASP A 95 -8.78 -12.71 -9.98
N SER A 96 -7.97 -11.70 -9.63
CA SER A 96 -7.22 -10.85 -10.56
C SER A 96 -6.04 -11.54 -11.26
N ARG A 97 -6.03 -12.89 -11.36
CA ARG A 97 -4.98 -13.71 -12.02
C ARG A 97 -4.60 -13.20 -13.41
N ASN A 98 -5.61 -12.70 -14.10
CA ASN A 98 -5.54 -12.32 -15.51
C ASN A 98 -5.51 -10.80 -15.70
N GLU A 99 -5.67 -10.04 -14.62
CA GLU A 99 -5.59 -8.59 -14.67
C GLU A 99 -4.19 -8.18 -14.29
N VAL A 100 -3.29 -8.20 -15.28
CA VAL A 100 -2.10 -7.35 -15.19
C VAL A 100 -2.62 -5.94 -15.05
N VAL A 101 -2.30 -5.28 -13.93
CA VAL A 101 -2.62 -3.88 -13.76
C VAL A 101 -1.77 -3.12 -14.77
N HIS A 102 -2.39 -2.80 -15.89
CA HIS A 102 -1.81 -2.02 -16.96
C HIS A 102 -1.80 -0.55 -16.57
N GLU A 103 -0.80 0.17 -17.05
CA GLU A 103 -0.68 1.62 -16.84
C GLU A 103 -1.97 2.36 -17.21
N HIS A 104 -2.62 1.97 -18.30
CA HIS A 104 -3.86 2.59 -18.75
C HIS A 104 -4.98 2.54 -17.69
N ASN A 105 -5.14 1.41 -16.99
CA ASN A 105 -6.20 1.23 -16.01
C ASN A 105 -6.00 2.14 -14.79
N LEU A 106 -4.76 2.22 -14.28
CA LEU A 106 -4.43 3.14 -13.19
C LEU A 106 -4.59 4.59 -13.64
N ARG A 107 -4.12 4.94 -14.84
CA ARG A 107 -4.11 6.32 -15.35
C ARG A 107 -5.51 6.93 -15.45
N LEU A 108 -6.54 6.13 -15.71
CA LEU A 108 -7.92 6.62 -15.89
C LEU A 108 -8.61 6.98 -14.56
N SER A 109 -8.30 6.27 -13.49
CA SER A 109 -9.05 6.36 -12.23
C SER A 109 -8.23 6.95 -11.08
N SER A 110 -6.91 7.02 -11.22
CA SER A 110 -5.98 7.53 -10.21
C SER A 110 -5.76 9.04 -10.34
N THR A 111 -5.31 9.68 -9.27
CA THR A 111 -5.12 11.14 -9.20
C THR A 111 -3.70 11.52 -8.77
N ALA A 112 -3.26 12.70 -9.20
CA ALA A 112 -2.03 13.34 -8.74
C ALA A 112 -2.28 14.85 -8.64
N ILE A 113 -2.21 15.39 -7.43
CA ILE A 113 -2.57 16.78 -7.12
C ILE A 113 -1.35 17.51 -6.58
N VAL A 114 -0.98 18.60 -7.24
CA VAL A 114 0.07 19.51 -6.76
C VAL A 114 -0.57 20.62 -5.94
N GLY A 115 0.04 20.95 -4.81
CA GLY A 115 -0.51 21.97 -3.93
C GLY A 115 0.46 22.43 -2.86
N LEU A 116 -0.05 23.32 -2.02
CA LEU A 116 0.56 23.78 -0.79
C LEU A 116 0.12 22.87 0.36
N TYR A 117 1.09 22.34 1.08
CA TYR A 117 0.88 21.46 2.22
C TYR A 117 1.51 22.08 3.46
N ARG A 118 0.95 21.76 4.62
CA ARG A 118 1.57 22.02 5.92
C ARG A 118 1.63 20.74 6.71
N ASP A 119 2.82 20.30 7.10
CA ASP A 119 3.03 19.04 7.82
C ASP A 119 2.34 17.85 7.12
N LYS A 120 2.50 17.76 5.79
CA LYS A 120 1.81 16.82 4.87
C LYS A 120 0.28 16.91 4.82
N SER A 121 -0.33 17.88 5.48
CA SER A 121 -1.77 18.14 5.39
C SER A 121 -2.06 19.12 4.26
N HIS A 122 -3.03 18.78 3.40
CA HIS A 122 -3.43 19.63 2.29
C HIS A 122 -3.98 20.97 2.79
N LYS A 123 -3.32 22.09 2.41
CA LYS A 123 -3.76 23.44 2.78
C LYS A 123 -4.50 24.10 1.63
N MET A 124 -3.94 24.01 0.43
CA MET A 124 -4.51 24.56 -0.79
C MET A 124 -3.94 23.85 -2.00
N GLY A 125 -4.80 23.24 -2.80
CA GLY A 125 -4.43 22.61 -4.06
C GLY A 125 -4.98 23.39 -5.23
N ILE A 126 -4.21 23.43 -6.31
CA ILE A 126 -4.80 23.63 -7.62
C ILE A 126 -4.69 22.29 -8.31
N SER A 127 -5.83 21.70 -8.67
CA SER A 127 -5.83 20.60 -9.61
C SER A 127 -5.38 21.15 -10.96
N PHE A 128 -4.08 21.08 -11.21
CA PHE A 128 -3.52 21.49 -12.49
C PHE A 128 -3.90 20.43 -13.52
N PRO A 129 -4.58 20.80 -14.62
CA PRO A 129 -4.99 19.87 -15.69
C PRO A 129 -3.82 19.17 -16.42
N ALA A 130 -2.57 19.41 -16.00
CA ALA A 130 -1.35 18.99 -16.69
C ALA A 130 -0.47 18.04 -15.85
N THR A 131 -0.95 17.52 -14.73
CA THR A 131 -0.19 16.53 -13.95
C THR A 131 -0.45 15.14 -14.54
N ASP A 132 0.54 14.58 -15.23
CA ASP A 132 0.47 13.19 -15.65
C ASP A 132 0.57 12.29 -14.41
N VAL A 133 -0.48 11.51 -14.16
CA VAL A 133 -0.55 10.55 -13.06
C VAL A 133 0.58 9.51 -13.12
N PHE A 134 1.16 9.22 -14.28
CA PHE A 134 2.30 8.31 -14.43
C PHE A 134 3.67 8.99 -14.43
N GLU A 135 3.72 10.31 -14.24
CA GLU A 135 4.97 11.00 -13.97
C GLU A 135 5.41 10.79 -12.51
N ASN A 136 6.71 10.61 -12.31
CA ASN A 136 7.31 10.56 -10.98
C ASN A 136 7.05 11.88 -10.24
N SER A 137 6.55 11.81 -9.01
CA SER A 137 6.20 13.02 -8.24
C SER A 137 7.39 13.95 -8.01
N ALA A 138 8.62 13.45 -7.97
CA ALA A 138 9.81 14.30 -7.89
C ALA A 138 10.00 15.19 -9.14
N LEU A 139 9.66 14.68 -10.32
CA LEU A 139 9.72 15.46 -11.57
C LEU A 139 8.58 16.48 -11.65
N ILE A 140 7.38 16.10 -11.18
CA ILE A 140 6.25 17.01 -11.03
C ILE A 140 6.65 18.17 -10.11
N LEU A 141 7.17 17.88 -8.90
CA LEU A 141 7.62 18.90 -7.95
C LEU A 141 8.68 19.82 -8.56
N LYS A 142 9.74 19.25 -9.15
CA LYS A 142 10.82 20.03 -9.78
C LYS A 142 10.30 21.01 -10.84
N ARG A 143 9.27 20.63 -11.59
CA ARG A 143 8.64 21.50 -12.59
C ARG A 143 7.72 22.55 -11.97
N MET A 144 6.99 22.20 -10.92
CA MET A 144 5.92 23.03 -10.36
C MET A 144 6.40 24.01 -9.29
N ILE A 145 7.47 23.73 -8.56
CA ILE A 145 8.02 24.64 -7.53
C ILE A 145 8.26 26.05 -8.09
N PRO A 146 8.94 26.27 -9.23
CA PRO A 146 9.14 27.62 -9.78
C PRO A 146 7.83 28.33 -10.16
N VAL A 147 6.78 27.57 -10.51
CA VAL A 147 5.47 28.12 -10.84
C VAL A 147 4.77 28.62 -9.57
N PHE A 148 4.77 27.81 -8.51
CA PHE A 148 4.12 28.15 -7.24
C PHE A 148 4.85 29.27 -6.48
N VAL A 149 6.19 29.23 -6.44
CA VAL A 149 7.02 30.24 -5.75
C VAL A 149 7.11 31.53 -6.57
N GLY A 150 7.32 31.43 -7.88
CA GLY A 150 7.54 32.60 -8.74
C GLY A 150 6.27 33.15 -9.37
N GLN A 151 5.65 32.38 -10.26
CA GLN A 151 4.60 32.88 -11.16
C GLN A 151 3.28 33.15 -10.45
N LEU A 152 2.88 32.26 -9.53
CA LEU A 152 1.63 32.35 -8.79
C LEU A 152 1.79 33.07 -7.44
N GLY A 153 3.03 33.13 -6.92
CA GLY A 153 3.33 33.80 -5.66
C GLY A 153 2.62 33.20 -4.45
N PHE A 154 2.36 31.88 -4.46
CA PHE A 154 1.72 31.19 -3.34
C PHE A 154 2.67 30.92 -2.17
N LEU A 155 3.97 30.86 -2.45
CA LEU A 155 5.05 30.79 -1.47
C LEU A 155 6.11 31.83 -1.85
N ASP A 156 6.74 32.41 -0.84
CA ASP A 156 7.93 33.23 -1.07
C ASP A 156 9.18 32.35 -1.21
N GLU A 157 10.21 32.83 -1.91
CA GLU A 157 11.44 32.07 -2.16
C GLU A 157 12.14 31.58 -0.87
N ARG A 158 11.94 32.28 0.25
CA ARG A 158 12.57 31.93 1.54
C ARG A 158 11.71 30.99 2.36
N HIS A 159 10.52 30.61 1.89
CA HIS A 159 9.58 29.76 2.61
C HIS A 159 9.35 30.29 4.04
N SER A 160 9.04 31.59 4.15
CA SER A 160 8.96 32.28 5.44
C SER A 160 7.84 31.76 6.36
N ALA A 161 6.83 31.11 5.79
CA ALA A 161 5.79 30.39 6.53
C ALA A 161 6.27 28.99 6.93
N ILE A 162 6.66 28.84 8.20
CA ILE A 162 7.17 27.57 8.73
C ILE A 162 6.20 26.42 8.48
N GLY A 163 6.74 25.32 7.97
CA GLY A 163 6.01 24.09 7.69
C GLY A 163 5.22 24.13 6.39
N GLU A 164 5.17 25.26 5.67
CA GLU A 164 4.49 25.36 4.38
C GLU A 164 5.45 25.09 3.22
N GLU A 165 5.10 24.09 2.42
CA GLU A 165 5.89 23.64 1.28
C GLU A 165 4.99 23.13 0.16
N ILE A 166 5.54 23.06 -1.05
CA ILE A 166 4.86 22.44 -2.18
C ILE A 166 4.95 20.92 -2.06
N GLY A 167 3.85 20.25 -2.38
CA GLY A 167 3.73 18.81 -2.34
C GLY A 167 2.95 18.26 -3.51
N VAL A 168 3.09 16.95 -3.70
CA VAL A 168 2.26 16.14 -4.59
C VAL A 168 1.55 15.10 -3.75
N GLU A 169 0.23 15.17 -3.73
CA GLU A 169 -0.64 14.14 -3.19
C GLU A 169 -1.08 13.22 -4.32
N ARG A 170 -1.20 11.93 -4.02
CA ARG A 170 -1.49 10.90 -5.01
C ARG A 170 -2.42 9.83 -4.45
N GLU A 171 -3.34 9.40 -5.30
CA GLU A 171 -4.21 8.26 -5.02
C GLU A 171 -4.19 7.30 -6.20
N TRP A 172 -3.93 6.03 -5.91
CA TRP A 172 -3.97 4.97 -6.90
C TRP A 172 -5.29 4.21 -6.81
N ILE A 173 -6.05 4.13 -7.90
CA ILE A 173 -7.33 3.43 -7.96
C ILE A 173 -7.29 2.39 -9.08
N VAL A 174 -7.70 1.17 -8.77
CA VAL A 174 -7.91 0.09 -9.75
C VAL A 174 -9.39 -0.23 -9.78
N ASP A 175 -10.11 0.44 -10.68
CA ASP A 175 -11.58 0.41 -10.77
C ASP A 175 -12.20 -0.98 -10.92
N SER A 176 -11.48 -1.94 -11.51
CA SER A 176 -11.92 -3.33 -11.63
C SER A 176 -11.94 -4.05 -10.28
N ILE A 177 -11.15 -3.60 -9.30
CA ILE A 177 -11.05 -4.17 -7.96
C ILE A 177 -11.96 -3.39 -7.00
N SER A 178 -11.64 -2.10 -6.79
CA SER A 178 -12.34 -1.21 -5.87
C SER A 178 -12.39 0.22 -6.40
N LYS A 179 -13.34 1.01 -5.90
CA LYS A 179 -13.43 2.46 -6.12
C LYS A 179 -12.59 3.26 -5.12
N ASN A 180 -12.01 2.60 -4.13
CA ASN A 180 -11.15 3.21 -3.13
C ASN A 180 -9.68 3.13 -3.54
N GLU A 181 -8.84 3.79 -2.74
CA GLU A 181 -7.38 3.75 -2.90
C GLU A 181 -6.84 2.32 -2.70
N ILE A 182 -6.09 1.83 -3.69
CA ILE A 182 -5.76 0.41 -3.85
C ILE A 182 -4.77 -0.09 -2.80
N LEU A 183 -3.82 0.71 -2.33
CA LEU A 183 -2.87 0.29 -1.29
C LEU A 183 -3.59 0.02 0.03
N SER A 184 -4.56 0.87 0.38
CA SER A 184 -5.42 0.69 1.54
C SER A 184 -6.23 -0.61 1.42
N GLU A 185 -6.80 -0.89 0.25
CA GLU A 185 -7.53 -2.15 0.02
C GLU A 185 -6.60 -3.37 0.08
N CYS A 186 -5.35 -3.24 -0.38
CA CYS A 186 -4.35 -4.31 -0.27
C CYS A 186 -4.04 -4.63 1.19
N LEU A 187 -3.96 -3.62 2.06
CA LEU A 187 -3.79 -3.83 3.50
C LEU A 187 -4.98 -4.60 4.09
N VAL A 188 -6.21 -4.19 3.78
CA VAL A 188 -7.41 -4.88 4.28
C VAL A 188 -7.45 -6.35 3.81
N ALA A 189 -7.09 -6.61 2.55
CA ALA A 189 -7.00 -7.97 2.03
C ALA A 189 -5.88 -8.78 2.71
N PHE A 190 -4.73 -8.15 3.02
CA PHE A 190 -3.65 -8.77 3.77
C PHE A 190 -4.05 -9.09 5.21
N ASP A 191 -4.70 -8.18 5.93
CA ASP A 191 -5.16 -8.41 7.31
C ASP A 191 -6.20 -9.52 7.37
N TYR A 192 -7.09 -9.57 6.38
CA TYR A 192 -8.02 -10.68 6.20
C TYR A 192 -7.27 -12.00 6.04
N MET A 193 -6.30 -12.08 5.12
CA MET A 193 -5.54 -13.31 4.89
C MET A 193 -4.67 -13.69 6.10
N SER A 194 -4.08 -12.72 6.79
CA SER A 194 -3.34 -12.93 8.04
C SER A 194 -4.22 -13.56 9.10
N SER A 195 -5.47 -13.10 9.21
CA SER A 195 -6.45 -13.68 10.13
C SER A 195 -6.78 -15.14 9.77
N VAL A 196 -6.98 -15.45 8.49
CA VAL A 196 -7.22 -16.82 8.00
C VAL A 196 -6.03 -17.73 8.31
N VAL A 197 -4.81 -17.28 8.01
CA VAL A 197 -3.58 -18.04 8.29
C VAL A 197 -3.37 -18.20 9.81
N GLY A 198 -3.78 -17.21 10.61
CA GLY A 198 -3.84 -17.30 12.06
C GLY A 198 -4.78 -18.40 12.56
N GLU A 199 -6.00 -18.49 12.01
CA GLU A 199 -6.93 -19.60 12.34
C GLU A 199 -6.32 -20.96 11.99
N ILE A 200 -5.62 -21.08 10.86
CA ILE A 200 -4.90 -22.31 10.48
C ILE A 200 -3.80 -22.65 11.48
N HIS A 201 -3.00 -21.66 11.92
CA HIS A 201 -1.97 -21.88 12.95
C HIS A 201 -2.57 -22.36 14.28
N HIS A 202 -3.75 -21.85 14.66
CA HIS A 202 -4.42 -22.27 15.88
C HIS A 202 -4.86 -23.74 15.87
N ILE A 203 -5.26 -24.31 14.72
CA ILE A 203 -5.53 -25.76 14.59
C ILE A 203 -4.31 -26.58 15.05
N TYR A 204 -3.12 -26.11 14.68
CA TYR A 204 -1.85 -26.73 15.02
C TYR A 204 -1.26 -26.26 16.36
N LYS A 205 -2.06 -25.57 17.20
CA LYS A 205 -1.67 -25.06 18.53
C LYS A 205 -0.46 -24.13 18.48
N LYS A 206 -0.43 -23.25 17.47
CA LYS A 206 0.57 -22.19 17.29
C LYS A 206 -0.12 -20.84 17.23
N ASP A 207 0.54 -19.81 17.77
CA ASP A 207 0.11 -18.42 17.62
C ASP A 207 0.93 -17.78 16.50
N LEU A 208 0.26 -17.39 15.41
CA LEU A 208 0.90 -16.61 14.35
C LEU A 208 1.18 -15.19 14.85
N VAL A 209 2.39 -14.70 14.59
CA VAL A 209 2.77 -13.31 14.82
C VAL A 209 3.28 -12.77 13.49
N VAL A 210 2.47 -11.93 12.86
CA VAL A 210 2.81 -11.25 11.61
C VAL A 210 3.32 -9.84 11.89
N SER A 211 4.18 -9.37 11.00
CA SER A 211 4.55 -7.96 10.95
C SER A 211 3.31 -7.10 10.64
N THR A 212 3.16 -6.00 11.38
CA THR A 212 2.06 -5.03 11.18
C THR A 212 2.55 -3.83 10.39
N ILE A 213 1.71 -3.28 9.52
CA ILE A 213 1.98 -1.99 8.87
C ILE A 213 1.25 -0.92 9.67
N ASP A 214 1.95 0.16 10.01
CA ASP A 214 1.33 1.34 10.62
C ASP A 214 0.46 2.04 9.56
N GLU A 215 -0.85 2.02 9.73
CA GLU A 215 -1.81 2.74 8.87
C GLU A 215 -1.45 4.24 8.75
N THR A 216 -0.89 4.82 9.81
CA THR A 216 -0.42 6.21 9.79
C THR A 216 0.75 6.40 8.81
N ALA A 217 1.62 5.40 8.69
CA ALA A 217 2.72 5.41 7.74
C ALA A 217 2.21 5.32 6.30
N LEU A 218 1.15 4.56 6.05
CA LEU A 218 0.50 4.46 4.73
C LEU A 218 -0.19 5.77 4.33
N LEU A 219 -0.85 6.48 5.25
CA LEU A 219 -1.42 7.79 4.94
C LEU A 219 -0.34 8.81 4.59
N LYS A 220 0.83 8.75 5.25
CA LYS A 220 1.95 9.64 4.99
C LYS A 220 2.64 9.40 3.65
N CYS A 221 2.57 8.19 3.08
CA CYS A 221 3.21 7.90 1.80
C CYS A 221 2.42 8.45 0.60
N LYS A 222 1.20 8.97 0.81
CA LYS A 222 0.37 9.59 -0.24
C LYS A 222 0.84 10.97 -0.65
N VAL A 223 1.56 11.65 0.24
CA VAL A 223 2.06 13.01 0.04
C VAL A 223 3.57 13.00 0.09
N ILE A 224 4.19 13.51 -0.98
CA ILE A 224 5.60 13.83 -1.03
C ILE A 224 5.77 15.34 -1.17
N THR A 225 6.65 15.93 -0.39
CA THR A 225 6.90 17.36 -0.35
C THR A 225 8.32 17.70 -0.78
N GLU A 226 8.62 19.00 -0.87
CA GLU A 226 9.97 19.50 -1.14
C GLU A 226 10.99 18.96 -0.14
N SER A 227 10.70 19.03 1.17
CA SER A 227 11.63 18.54 2.20
C SER A 227 11.75 17.02 2.26
N ASP A 228 10.80 16.26 1.73
CA ASP A 228 10.97 14.81 1.52
C ASP A 228 12.01 14.50 0.43
N LEU A 229 12.13 15.36 -0.59
CA LEU A 229 13.10 15.20 -1.68
C LEU A 229 14.48 15.72 -1.31
N ASP A 230 14.55 16.84 -0.58
CA ASP A 230 15.77 17.42 -0.05
C ASP A 230 15.58 17.74 1.45
N PRO A 231 15.97 16.81 2.34
CA PRO A 231 15.87 16.99 3.79
C PRO A 231 16.71 18.15 4.35
N SER A 232 17.57 18.78 3.55
CA SER A 232 18.35 19.95 3.99
C SER A 232 17.56 21.27 3.88
N LEU A 233 16.46 21.30 3.11
CA LEU A 233 15.68 22.50 2.86
C LEU A 233 15.14 23.18 4.12
N PRO A 234 14.57 22.48 5.13
CA PRO A 234 14.12 23.14 6.36
C PRO A 234 15.22 23.95 7.06
N LYS A 235 16.48 23.50 7.02
CA LYS A 235 17.62 24.25 7.56
C LYS A 235 17.97 25.45 6.67
N GLN A 236 17.91 25.29 5.35
CA GLN A 236 18.16 26.38 4.40
C GLN A 236 17.12 27.50 4.52
N TRP A 237 15.86 27.14 4.77
CA TRP A 237 14.75 28.07 5.03
C TRP A 237 14.75 28.66 6.44
N GLY A 238 15.58 28.13 7.35
CA GLY A 238 15.69 28.61 8.73
C GLY A 238 14.56 28.15 9.64
N TRP A 239 13.90 27.02 9.35
CA TRP A 239 12.84 26.44 10.18
C TRP A 239 13.39 25.65 11.37
N VAL A 240 14.61 25.12 11.23
CA VAL A 240 15.31 24.31 12.23
C VAL A 240 16.76 24.79 12.35
N ASP A 241 17.29 24.76 13.57
CA ASP A 241 18.66 25.20 13.89
C ASP A 241 19.74 24.21 13.39
#